data_AF-A0A4Y1Q7A9-F1
#
_entry.id   AF-A0A4Y1Q7A9-F1
#
_cell.length_a   1.000
_cell.length_b   1.000
_cell.length_c   1.000
_cell.angle_alpha   90.00
_cell.angle_beta   90.00
_cell.angle_gamma   90.00
#
_symmetry.space_group_name_H-M   'P 1'
#
loop_
_entity.id
_entity.type
_entity.pdbx_description
1 polymer ?
#
loop_
_entity_poly.entity_id
_entity_poly.type
_entity_poly.pdbx_seq_one_letter_code
_entity_poly.pdbx_strand_id
1 'polypeptide(L)' 'FGDYFKKEAISYSWELLTDVYKLPKDRLYVTYFEGDAKNNLEPDLEAKQCWLDQGVPEDHILPGNAKDNFW' A
#
# COMPACT_ATOMS: atom_id res chain seq x y z
N PHE A 1 -20.62 -4.02 1.78
CA PHE A 1 -19.37 -3.87 2.58
C PHE A 1 -18.86 -5.27 2.84
N GLY A 2 -17.57 -5.53 2.59
CA GLY A 2 -16.96 -6.86 2.73
C GLY A 2 -16.76 -7.64 1.42
N ASP A 3 -17.01 -7.02 0.26
CA ASP A 3 -16.93 -7.69 -1.05
C ASP A 3 -15.49 -7.75 -1.61
N TYR A 4 -14.62 -6.86 -1.15
CA TYR A 4 -13.21 -6.81 -1.52
C TYR A 4 -12.37 -6.25 -0.36
N PHE A 5 -11.05 -6.44 -0.45
CA PHE A 5 -10.14 -5.94 0.58
C PHE A 5 -8.87 -5.34 -0.05
N LYS A 6 -7.69 -5.62 0.51
CA LYS A 6 -6.44 -4.95 0.13
C LYS A 6 -6.09 -5.12 -1.34
N LYS A 7 -6.16 -6.34 -1.86
CA LYS A 7 -5.73 -6.65 -3.23
C LYS A 7 -6.49 -5.85 -4.28
N GLU A 8 -7.82 -5.91 -4.24
CA GLU A 8 -8.66 -5.20 -5.19
C GLU A 8 -8.59 -3.68 -4.96
N ALA A 9 -8.59 -3.22 -3.70
CA ALA A 9 -8.50 -1.80 -3.38
C ALA A 9 -7.20 -1.16 -3.92
N ILE A 10 -6.07 -1.85 -3.75
CA ILE A 10 -4.77 -1.43 -4.27
C ILE A 10 -4.78 -1.39 -5.80
N SER A 11 -5.29 -2.45 -6.43
CA SER A 11 -5.39 -2.54 -7.89
C SER A 11 -6.21 -1.39 -8.49
N TYR A 12 -7.42 -1.14 -7.94
CA TYR A 12 -8.29 -0.07 -8.41
C TYR A 12 -7.69 1.32 -8.19
N SER A 13 -7.05 1.53 -7.04
CA SER A 13 -6.40 2.82 -6.74
C SER A 13 -5.24 3.09 -7.69
N TRP A 14 -4.44 2.07 -8.00
CA TRP A 14 -3.32 2.18 -8.92
C TRP A 14 -3.78 2.45 -10.36
N GLU A 15 -4.75 1.67 -10.85
CA GLU A 15 -5.36 1.87 -12.18
C GLU A 15 -5.90 3.28 -12.34
N LEU A 16 -6.65 3.79 -11.34
CA LEU A 16 -7.21 5.13 -11.39
C LEU A 16 -6.11 6.20 -11.53
N LEU A 17 -5.05 6.12 -10.71
CA LEU A 17 -3.99 7.12 -10.70
C LEU A 17 -3.12 7.04 -11.96
N THR A 18 -2.72 5.85 -12.38
CA THR A 18 -1.71 5.69 -13.44
C THR A 18 -2.31 5.52 -14.82
N ASP A 19 -3.47 4.89 -14.92
CA ASP A 19 -4.04 4.49 -16.20
C ASP A 19 -5.20 5.41 -16.59
N VAL A 20 -6.01 5.90 -15.65
CA VAL A 20 -7.07 6.89 -15.95
C VAL A 20 -6.51 8.31 -15.91
N TYR A 21 -5.90 8.72 -14.79
CA TYR A 21 -5.35 10.07 -14.63
C TYR A 21 -3.95 10.25 -15.23
N LYS A 22 -3.32 9.17 -15.70
CA LYS A 22 -2.02 9.22 -16.39
C LYS A 22 -0.91 9.86 -15.53
N LEU A 23 -0.97 9.69 -14.21
CA LEU A 23 0.13 10.12 -13.35
C LEU A 23 1.37 9.26 -13.61
N PRO A 24 2.57 9.88 -13.70
CA PRO A 24 3.81 9.12 -13.88
C PRO A 24 4.06 8.19 -12.68
N LYS A 25 4.21 6.88 -12.95
CA LYS A 25 4.37 5.83 -11.92
C LYS A 25 5.60 6.06 -11.04
N ASP A 26 6.68 6.56 -11.64
CA ASP A 26 7.95 6.92 -11.01
C ASP A 26 7.85 8.09 -10.02
N ARG A 27 6.71 8.77 -9.96
CA ARG A 27 6.45 9.85 -8.98
C ARG A 27 5.58 9.41 -7.82
N LEU A 28 5.06 8.18 -7.85
CA LEU A 28 4.19 7.65 -6.81
C LEU A 28 5.01 6.83 -5.82
N TYR A 29 4.74 7.08 -4.55
CA TYR A 29 5.26 6.33 -3.41
C TYR A 29 4.08 5.86 -2.57
N VAL A 30 4.23 4.69 -1.98
CA VAL A 30 3.21 4.09 -1.12
C VAL A 30 3.83 3.67 0.19
N THR A 31 2.99 3.64 1.23
CA THR A 31 3.39 3.23 2.57
C THR A 31 2.56 2.04 3.01
N TYR A 32 3.15 1.12 3.78
CA TYR A 32 2.43 0.06 4.49
C TYR A 32 2.73 0.13 5.98
N PHE A 33 1.82 -0.41 6.80
CA PHE A 33 2.00 -0.39 8.25
C PHE A 33 3.16 -1.29 8.68
N GLU A 34 4.13 -0.73 9.40
CA GLU A 34 5.34 -1.43 9.82
C GLU A 34 5.16 -2.28 11.09
N GLY A 35 3.96 -2.28 11.67
CA GLY A 35 3.68 -2.93 12.95
C GLY A 35 3.87 -1.97 14.13
N ASP A 36 3.40 -2.38 15.29
CA ASP A 36 3.66 -1.71 16.55
C ASP A 36 3.79 -2.74 17.67
N ALA A 37 5.04 -3.07 17.99
CA ALA A 37 5.36 -4.04 19.04
C ALA A 37 4.84 -3.60 20.43
N LYS A 38 4.68 -2.30 20.70
CA LYS A 38 4.16 -1.83 22.00
C LYS A 38 2.68 -2.19 22.16
N ASN A 39 1.96 -2.27 21.05
CA ASN A 39 0.54 -2.63 20.99
C ASN A 39 0.31 -4.07 20.52
N ASN A 40 1.38 -4.87 20.38
CA ASN A 40 1.33 -6.25 19.89
C ASN A 40 0.62 -6.38 18.53
N LEU A 41 0.92 -5.45 17.62
CA LEU A 41 0.43 -5.43 16.25
C LEU A 41 1.57 -5.76 15.28
N GLU A 42 1.34 -6.76 14.44
CA GLU A 42 2.31 -7.19 13.43
C GLU A 42 2.31 -6.24 12.21
N PRO A 43 3.41 -6.21 11.44
CA PRO A 43 3.48 -5.45 10.20
C PRO A 43 2.47 -5.94 9.16
N ASP A 44 1.94 -5.03 8.34
CA ASP A 44 1.05 -5.37 7.23
C ASP A 44 1.85 -5.79 5.98
N LEU A 45 2.47 -6.96 6.07
CA LEU A 45 3.24 -7.54 4.95
C LEU A 45 2.36 -7.96 3.77
N GLU A 46 1.06 -8.18 4.00
CA GLU A 46 0.09 -8.46 2.94
C GLU A 46 -0.08 -7.24 2.03
N ALA A 47 -0.22 -6.04 2.61
CA ALA A 47 -0.25 -4.79 1.83
C ALA A 47 1.06 -4.55 1.08
N LYS A 48 2.22 -4.77 1.73
CA LYS A 48 3.52 -4.69 1.05
C LYS A 48 3.56 -5.59 -0.19
N GLN A 49 3.16 -6.85 -0.05
CA GLN A 49 3.18 -7.81 -1.15
C GLN A 49 2.20 -7.43 -2.26
N CYS A 50 1.01 -6.95 -1.92
CA CYS A 50 0.04 -6.49 -2.92
C CYS A 50 0.60 -5.32 -3.77
N TRP A 51 1.34 -4.39 -3.17
CA TRP A 51 2.00 -3.31 -3.92
C TRP A 51 3.13 -3.82 -4.83
N LEU A 52 3.92 -4.79 -4.38
CA LEU A 52 4.94 -5.44 -5.21
C LEU A 52 4.29 -6.16 -6.40
N ASP A 53 3.23 -6.92 -6.17
CA ASP A 53 2.49 -7.65 -7.22
C ASP A 53 1.85 -6.69 -8.23
N GLN A 54 1.46 -5.48 -7.79
CA GLN A 54 0.95 -4.42 -8.65
C GLN A 54 2.05 -3.77 -9.54
N GLY A 55 3.32 -4.07 -9.26
CA GLY A 55 4.48 -3.58 -10.00
C GLY A 55 5.04 -2.25 -9.50
N VAL A 56 4.75 -1.86 -8.26
CA VAL A 56 5.40 -0.72 -7.62
C VAL A 56 6.86 -1.10 -7.30
N PRO A 57 7.86 -0.29 -7.68
CA PRO A 57 9.25 -0.54 -7.32
C PRO A 57 9.44 -0.69 -5.80
N GLU A 58 10.30 -1.62 -5.35
CA GLU A 58 10.47 -1.87 -3.91
C GLU A 58 11.00 -0.65 -3.16
N ASP A 59 11.85 0.16 -3.79
CA ASP A 59 12.36 1.43 -3.25
C ASP A 59 11.29 2.55 -3.16
N HIS A 60 10.09 2.31 -3.71
CA HIS A 60 8.93 3.19 -3.60
C HIS A 60 7.88 2.70 -2.60
N ILE A 61 8.13 1.58 -1.92
CA ILE A 61 7.24 0.99 -0.91
C ILE A 61 7.89 1.14 0.46
N LEU A 62 7.40 2.11 1.24
CA LEU A 62 8.02 2.51 2.50
C LEU A 62 7.28 1.93 3.71
N PRO A 63 7.98 1.46 4.76
CA PRO A 63 7.35 1.16 6.03
C PRO A 63 6.91 2.46 6.72
N GLY A 64 5.76 2.43 7.39
CA GLY A 64 5.23 3.57 8.14
C GLY A 64 4.63 3.18 9.49
N ASN A 65 4.84 4.06 10.47
CA ASN A 65 4.51 3.82 11.88
C ASN A 65 2.98 3.92 12.15
N ALA A 66 2.57 3.59 13.38
CA ALA A 66 1.15 3.59 13.77
C ALA A 66 0.46 4.97 13.69
N LYS A 67 1.18 6.08 13.86
CA LYS A 67 0.60 7.43 13.74
C LYS A 67 0.20 7.75 12.31
N ASP A 68 0.96 7.26 11.34
CA ASP A 68 0.81 7.62 9.92
C ASP A 68 0.07 6.52 9.13
N ASN A 69 0.09 5.27 9.59
CA ASN A 69 -0.38 4.09 8.85
C ASN A 69 -1.34 3.18 9.60
N PHE A 70 -1.88 3.62 10.75
CA PHE A 70 -2.97 2.94 11.45
C PHE A 70 -4.11 3.95 11.70
N TRP A 71 -5.20 3.83 10.93
CA TRP A 71 -6.36 4.75 10.93
C TRP A 71 -7.58 4.15 11.63
#